data_AF-A0A0T5ZF42-F1
#
_entry.id   AF-A0A0T5ZF42-F1
#
_cell.length_a   1.000
_cell.length_b   1.000
_cell.length_c   1.000
_cell.angle_alpha   90.00
_cell.angle_beta   90.00
_cell.angle_gamma   90.00
#
_symmetry.space_group_name_H-M   'P 1'
#
loop_
_entity.id
_entity.type
_entity.pdbx_description
1 polymer ?
#
loop_
_entity_poly.entity_id
_entity_poly.type
_entity_poly.pdbx_seq_one_letter_code
_entity_poly.pdbx_strand_id
1 'polypeptide(L)' 'MTKKGIIEEIFSKAKFADDPMLYRVFYRDFDSIKELTLPDFLKESNNFETIPVTRIQLIKKNNKILFKKSEHELS' A
#
# COMPACT_ATOMS: atom_id res chain seq x y z
N MET A 1 -8.68 -0.63 15.17
CA MET A 1 -7.92 -1.42 14.17
C MET A 1 -6.62 -0.69 13.88
N THR A 2 -5.50 -1.40 13.92
CA THR A 2 -4.18 -0.82 13.62
C THR A 2 -4.06 -0.58 12.11
N LYS A 3 -3.38 0.50 11.67
CA LYS A 3 -3.18 0.82 10.24
C LYS A 3 -2.65 -0.35 9.42
N LYS A 4 -1.81 -1.19 10.05
CA LYS A 4 -1.28 -2.44 9.48
C LYS A 4 -2.38 -3.43 9.08
N GLY A 5 -3.38 -3.65 9.95
CA GLY A 5 -4.46 -4.60 9.68
C GLY A 5 -5.35 -4.21 8.49
N ILE A 6 -5.56 -2.90 8.28
CA ILE A 6 -6.31 -2.41 7.11
C ILE A 6 -5.53 -2.68 5.81
N ILE A 7 -4.22 -2.44 5.81
CA ILE A 7 -3.36 -2.72 4.66
C ILE A 7 -3.33 -4.23 4.36
N GLU A 8 -3.16 -5.07 5.39
CA GLU A 8 -3.19 -6.52 5.25
C GLU A 8 -4.52 -7.02 4.68
N GLU A 9 -5.65 -6.46 5.12
CA GLU A 9 -6.97 -6.81 4.57
C GLU A 9 -7.12 -6.40 3.09
N ILE A 10 -6.66 -5.19 2.74
CA ILE A 10 -6.67 -4.71 1.35
C ILE A 10 -5.84 -5.62 0.45
N PHE A 11 -4.64 -6.00 0.91
CA PHE A 11 -3.74 -6.87 0.16
C PHE A 11 -4.31 -8.28 0.03
N SER A 12 -4.91 -8.82 1.08
CA SER A 12 -5.59 -10.11 1.04
C SER A 12 -6.74 -10.10 0.02
N LYS A 13 -7.62 -9.08 0.06
CA LYS A 13 -8.68 -8.92 -0.93
C LYS A 13 -8.13 -8.80 -2.35
N ALA A 14 -7.11 -7.96 -2.55
CA ALA A 14 -6.48 -7.77 -3.86
C ALA A 14 -5.84 -9.04 -4.42
N LYS A 15 -5.33 -9.93 -3.56
CA LYS A 15 -4.66 -11.16 -3.97
C LYS A 15 -5.61 -12.34 -4.20
N PHE A 16 -6.66 -12.44 -3.38
CA PHE A 16 -7.52 -13.63 -3.35
C PHE A 16 -8.93 -13.41 -3.90
N ALA A 17 -9.43 -12.17 -3.92
CA ALA A 17 -10.83 -11.86 -4.23
C ALA A 17 -11.00 -10.88 -5.41
N ASP A 18 -9.92 -10.22 -5.84
CA ASP A 18 -9.94 -9.16 -6.86
C ASP A 18 -8.70 -9.27 -7.76
N ASP A 19 -8.65 -8.44 -8.80
CA ASP A 19 -7.47 -8.32 -9.65
C ASP A 19 -6.43 -7.38 -8.99
N PRO A 20 -5.24 -7.87 -8.65
CA PRO A 20 -4.21 -7.08 -7.97
C PRO A 20 -3.63 -5.96 -8.86
N MET A 21 -3.77 -6.04 -10.18
CA MET A 21 -3.34 -4.96 -11.10
C MET A 21 -4.20 -3.70 -10.99
N LEU A 22 -5.42 -3.81 -10.46
CA LEU A 22 -6.31 -2.66 -10.24
C LEU A 22 -5.92 -1.82 -9.02
N TYR A 23 -5.00 -2.33 -8.19
CA TYR A 23 -4.56 -1.70 -6.97
C TYR A 23 -3.26 -0.95 -7.21
N ARG A 24 -3.25 0.33 -6.86
CA ARG A 24 -2.07 1.19 -6.89
C ARG A 24 -1.64 1.53 -5.48
N VAL A 25 -0.39 1.23 -5.17
CA VAL A 25 0.27 1.48 -3.90
C VAL A 25 1.19 2.68 -4.07
N PHE A 26 0.98 3.69 -3.23
CA PHE A 26 1.82 4.87 -3.13
C PHE A 26 2.63 4.76 -1.86
N TYR A 27 3.95 4.72 -1.98
CA TYR A 27 4.86 4.60 -0.84
C TYR A 27 5.96 5.65 -0.95
N ARG A 28 6.51 6.04 0.20
CA ARG A 28 7.65 6.93 0.26
C ARG A 28 8.94 6.12 0.05
N ASP A 29 9.64 6.43 -1.02
CA ASP A 29 10.97 5.92 -1.32
C ASP A 29 11.98 7.08 -1.24
N PHE A 30 12.88 7.02 -0.26
CA PHE A 30 13.78 8.12 0.10
C PHE A 30 13.03 9.45 0.30
N ASP A 31 13.06 10.34 -0.71
CA ASP A 31 12.44 11.66 -0.70
C ASP A 31 11.27 11.81 -1.69
N SER A 32 10.91 10.73 -2.39
CA SER A 32 9.85 10.75 -3.42
C SER A 32 8.72 9.78 -3.10
N ILE A 33 7.50 10.11 -3.56
CA ILE A 33 6.39 9.18 -3.53
C ILE A 33 6.39 8.42 -4.85
N LYS A 34 6.61 7.11 -4.79
CA LYS A 34 6.50 6.22 -5.93
C LYS A 34 5.11 5.60 -5.98
N GLU A 35 4.62 5.40 -7.20
CA GLU A 35 3.37 4.72 -7.50
C GLU A 35 3.70 3.40 -8.20
N LEU A 36 3.24 2.29 -7.66
CA LEU A 36 3.36 0.97 -8.26
C LEU A 36 2.03 0.22 -8.18
N THR A 37 1.86 -0.79 -9.04
CA THR A 37 0.77 -1.76 -8.83
C THR A 37 1.05 -2.59 -7.58
N LEU A 38 0.02 -3.15 -6.95
CA LEU A 38 0.19 -4.04 -5.81
C LEU A 38 1.16 -5.21 -6.07
N PRO A 39 1.12 -5.93 -7.21
CA PRO A 39 2.07 -7.01 -7.47
C PRO A 39 3.50 -6.51 -7.72
N ASP A 40 3.68 -5.35 -8.38
CA ASP A 40 5.01 -4.76 -8.55
C ASP A 40 5.59 -4.28 -7.22
N PHE A 41 4.76 -3.66 -6.38
CA PHE A 41 5.15 -3.27 -5.03
C PHE A 41 5.54 -4.49 -4.19
N LEU A 42 4.82 -5.61 -4.27
CA LEU A 42 5.17 -6.83 -3.53
C LEU A 42 6.51 -7.43 -3.99
N LYS A 43 6.80 -7.36 -5.29
CA LYS A 43 8.11 -7.77 -5.84
C LYS A 43 9.23 -6.84 -5.37
N GLU A 44 9.05 -5.52 -5.48
CA GLU A 44 10.08 -4.54 -5.14
C GLU A 44 10.32 -4.47 -3.62
N SER A 45 9.26 -4.57 -2.82
CA SER A 45 9.35 -4.60 -1.36
C SER A 45 9.86 -5.92 -0.81
N ASN A 46 10.03 -6.95 -1.66
CA ASN A 46 10.29 -8.33 -1.27
C ASN A 46 9.36 -8.79 -0.14
N ASN A 47 8.03 -8.75 -0.38
CA ASN A 47 7.01 -9.03 0.63
C ASN A 47 7.18 -8.22 1.93
N PHE A 48 7.42 -6.91 1.80
CA PHE A 48 7.64 -5.96 2.91
C PHE A 48 8.94 -6.11 3.71
N GLU A 49 9.87 -6.99 3.30
CA GLU A 49 11.19 -7.08 3.93
C GLU A 49 12.04 -5.85 3.66
N THR A 50 12.00 -5.33 2.42
CA THR A 50 12.79 -4.16 2.00
C THR A 50 12.02 -2.85 2.23
N ILE A 51 10.70 -2.86 1.97
CA ILE A 51 9.85 -1.67 2.12
C ILE A 51 8.71 -2.00 3.10
N PRO A 52 8.79 -1.53 4.36
CA PRO A 52 7.76 -1.84 5.34
C PRO A 52 6.45 -1.13 5.01
N VAL A 53 5.32 -1.75 5.39
CA VAL A 53 3.95 -1.19 5.25
C VAL A 53 3.80 0.21 5.83
N THR A 54 4.64 0.60 6.79
CA THR A 54 4.65 1.94 7.40
C THR A 54 5.03 3.05 6.43
N ARG A 55 5.73 2.72 5.34
CA ARG A 55 6.09 3.65 4.26
C ARG A 55 4.96 3.84 3.25
N ILE A 56 3.92 3.03 3.28
CA ILE A 56 2.74 3.19 2.42
C ILE A 56 1.98 4.43 2.87
N GLN A 57 1.82 5.38 1.95
CA GLN A 57 1.11 6.63 2.15
C GLN A 57 -0.34 6.53 1.70
N LEU A 58 -0.60 5.81 0.62
CA LEU A 58 -1.92 5.76 0.00
C LEU A 58 -2.08 4.46 -0.79
N ILE A 59 -3.26 3.86 -0.74
CA ILE A 59 -3.65 2.73 -1.60
C ILE A 59 -4.93 3.12 -2.31
N LYS A 60 -4.90 3.03 -3.63
CA LYS A 60 -6.08 3.24 -4.49
C LYS A 60 -6.43 1.93 -5.18
N LYS A 61 -7.73 1.73 -5.41
CA LYS A 61 -8.24 0.75 -6.36
C LYS A 61 -9.00 1.52 -7.42
N ASN A 62 -8.47 1.54 -8.64
CA ASN A 62 -9.01 2.36 -9.72
C ASN A 62 -9.15 3.84 -9.26
N ASN A 63 -10.37 4.40 -9.19
CA ASN A 63 -10.64 5.75 -8.68
C ASN A 63 -10.97 5.84 -7.17
N LYS A 64 -10.99 4.72 -6.44
CA LYS A 64 -11.37 4.68 -5.03
C LYS A 64 -10.14 4.62 -4.13
N ILE A 65 -10.07 5.54 -3.15
CA ILE A 65 -9.06 5.48 -2.08
C ILE A 65 -9.49 4.40 -1.09
N LEU A 66 -8.65 3.39 -0.89
CA LEU A 66 -8.89 2.31 0.08
C LEU A 66 -8.16 2.55 1.41
N PHE A 67 -7.00 3.19 1.36
CA PHE A 67 -6.22 3.56 2.53
C PHE A 67 -5.49 4.85 2.27
N LYS A 68 -5.49 5.77 3.23
CA LYS A 68 -4.64 6.96 3.21
C LYS A 68 -4.04 7.11 4.60
N LYS A 69 -2.72 7.23 4.67
CA LYS A 69 -2.02 7.56 5.91
C LYS A 69 -2.33 9.02 6.24
N SER A 70 -3.04 9.25 7.34
CA SER A 70 -3.26 10.59 7.87
C SER A 70 -1.93 11.15 8.39
N GLU A 71 -1.59 12.38 8.02
CA GLU A 71 -0.36 13.09 8.43
C GLU A 71 -0.31 13.46 9.92
N HIS A 72 -1.42 13.30 10.65
CA HIS A 72 -1.60 13.73 12.04
C HIS A 72 -0.99 12.82 13.13
N GLU A 73 -0.06 11.91 12.82
CA GLU A 73 0.62 11.07 13.83
C GLU A 73 2.14 11.31 13.90
N LEU A 74 2.55 12.55 13.60
CA LEU A 74 3.84 13.11 14.01
C LEU A 74 3.51 14.27 14.94
N SER A 75 3.29 13.96 16.22
CA SER A 75 3.18 14.92 17.33
C SER A 75 4.10 14.47 18.44
#